data_AF-A0A645AMW7-F1
#
_entry.id   AF-A0A645AMW7-F1
#
_cell.length_a   1.000
_cell.length_b   1.000
_cell.length_c   1.000
_cell.angle_alpha   90.00
_cell.angle_beta   90.00
_cell.angle_gamma   90.00
#
_symmetry.space_group_name_H-M   'P 1'
#
loop_
_entity.id
_entity.type
_entity.pdbx_description
1 polymer ?
#
loop_
_entity_poly.entity_id
_entity_poly.type
_entity_poly.pdbx_seq_one_letter_code
_entity_poly.pdbx_strand_id
1 'polypeptide(L)'
;MTFEFNGLNDVKEFAKYLSKELENFGYKDKSKMVYEFSYNSYTTSSEYLGEFRILLEDLKKQNVLDDDNIKIEVDAAIRAINEAFGN
;
A
#
# COMPACT_ATOMS: atom_id res chain seq x y z
N MET A 1 9.35 -0.40 10.71
CA MET A 1 8.12 0.22 11.23
C MET A 1 7.00 -0.79 10.99
N THR A 2 6.24 -1.18 12.01
CA THR A 2 5.12 -2.13 11.84
C THR A 2 3.84 -1.31 11.75
N PHE A 3 3.16 -1.34 10.61
CA PHE A 3 1.89 -0.64 10.43
C PHE A 3 0.77 -1.53 10.97
N GLU A 4 -0.06 -1.00 11.87
CA GLU A 4 -1.30 -1.64 12.30
C GLU A 4 -2.47 -0.95 11.59
N PHE A 5 -3.30 -1.71 10.87
CA PHE A 5 -4.44 -1.18 10.13
C PHE A 5 -5.73 -1.34 10.95
N ASN A 6 -5.97 -0.42 11.87
CA ASN A 6 -7.14 -0.42 12.76
C ASN A 6 -8.36 0.31 12.15
N GLY A 7 -8.17 1.09 11.08
CA GLY A 7 -9.24 1.71 10.34
C GLY A 7 -8.80 2.42 9.05
N LEU A 8 -9.77 2.96 8.30
CA LEU A 8 -9.56 3.59 6.99
C LEU A 8 -8.47 4.68 7.00
N ASN A 9 -8.32 5.40 8.10
CA ASN A 9 -7.31 6.45 8.22
C ASN A 9 -5.88 5.90 8.20
N ASP A 10 -5.60 4.80 8.91
CA ASP A 10 -4.27 4.18 8.96
C ASP A 10 -3.81 3.74 7.57
N VAL A 11 -4.76 3.21 6.79
CA VAL A 11 -4.52 2.76 5.42
C VAL A 11 -4.24 3.95 4.49
N LYS A 12 -4.96 5.07 4.67
CA LYS A 12 -4.69 6.31 3.93
C LYS A 12 -3.34 6.92 4.28
N GLU A 13 -2.94 6.87 5.55
CA GLU A 13 -1.62 7.34 5.99
C GLU A 13 -0.51 6.47 5.40
N PHE A 14 -0.68 5.15 5.42
CA PHE A 14 0.26 4.23 4.79
C PHE A 14 0.33 4.44 3.27
N ALA A 15 -0.79 4.64 2.58
CA ALA A 15 -0.80 4.96 1.15
C ALA A 15 -0.02 6.26 0.86
N LYS A 16 -0.14 7.30 1.69
CA LYS A 16 0.68 8.52 1.56
C LYS A 16 2.16 8.28 1.80
N TYR A 17 2.49 7.44 2.78
CA TYR A 17 3.87 7.06 3.05
C TYR A 17 4.46 6.32 1.85
N LEU A 18 3.78 5.27 1.39
CA LEU A 18 4.24 4.46 0.27
C LEU A 18 4.32 5.26 -1.03
N SER A 19 3.41 6.22 -1.28
CA SER A 19 3.53 7.07 -2.46
C SER A 19 4.79 7.94 -2.42
N LYS A 20 5.17 8.46 -1.25
CA LYS A 20 6.40 9.25 -1.12
C LYS A 20 7.64 8.39 -1.31
N GLU A 21 7.67 7.19 -0.73
CA GLU A 21 8.78 6.27 -0.93
C GLU A 21 8.92 5.92 -2.41
N LEU A 22 7.85 5.51 -3.08
CA LEU A 22 7.86 5.24 -4.52
C LEU A 22 8.36 6.44 -5.35
N GLU A 23 8.01 7.67 -4.98
CA GLU A 23 8.52 8.87 -5.64
C GLU A 23 10.02 9.07 -5.41
N ASN A 24 10.50 8.88 -4.17
CA ASN A 24 11.92 8.98 -3.81
C ASN A 24 12.79 7.99 -4.60
N PHE A 25 12.25 6.79 -4.88
CA PHE A 25 12.92 5.77 -5.69
C PHE A 25 12.73 5.95 -7.21
N GLY A 26 12.03 6.99 -7.65
CA GLY A 26 11.86 7.32 -9.07
C GLY A 26 10.64 6.68 -9.76
N TYR A 27 9.80 5.95 -9.02
CA TYR A 27 8.58 5.31 -9.52
C TYR A 27 7.38 6.27 -9.53
N LYS A 28 7.51 7.40 -10.24
CA LYS A 28 6.52 8.49 -10.23
C LYS A 28 5.10 8.07 -10.64
N ASP A 29 4.96 7.22 -11.66
CA ASP A 29 3.64 6.77 -12.12
C ASP A 29 2.93 5.90 -11.08
N LYS A 30 3.68 5.02 -10.42
CA LYS A 30 3.15 4.16 -9.35
C LYS A 30 2.88 4.93 -8.06
N SER A 31 3.75 5.89 -7.73
CA SER A 31 3.53 6.84 -6.64
C SER A 31 2.20 7.56 -6.81
N LYS A 32 1.90 8.05 -8.02
CA LYS A 32 0.63 8.71 -8.31
C LYS A 32 -0.57 7.77 -8.13
N MET A 33 -0.49 6.53 -8.61
CA MET A 33 -1.55 5.53 -8.39
C MET A 33 -1.78 5.26 -6.90
N VAL A 34 -0.71 5.06 -6.13
CA VAL A 34 -0.80 4.83 -4.67
C VAL A 34 -1.31 6.07 -3.94
N TYR A 35 -0.92 7.27 -4.37
CA TYR A 35 -1.38 8.53 -3.81
C TYR A 35 -2.89 8.73 -4.02
N GLU A 36 -3.43 8.34 -5.17
CA GLU A 36 -4.87 8.39 -5.45
C GLU A 36 -5.65 7.53 -4.45
N PHE A 37 -5.13 6.37 -4.03
CA PHE A 37 -5.74 5.59 -2.96
C PHE A 37 -5.87 6.39 -1.68
N SER A 38 -4.90 7.23 -1.30
CA SER A 38 -4.97 8.02 -0.06
C SER A 38 -6.09 9.08 -0.05
N TYR A 39 -6.57 9.49 -1.22
CA TYR A 39 -7.67 10.47 -1.38
C TYR A 39 -9.00 9.82 -1.74
N ASN A 40 -9.00 8.55 -2.11
CA ASN A 40 -10.19 7.89 -2.62
C ASN A 40 -11.26 7.71 -1.53
N SER A 41 -12.52 7.79 -1.95
CA SER A 41 -13.70 7.84 -1.07
C SER A 41 -14.33 6.45 -0.93
N TYR A 42 -13.56 5.47 -0.47
CA TYR A 42 -14.12 4.15 -0.21
C TYR A 42 -15.08 4.21 0.99
N THR A 43 -16.22 3.55 0.86
CA THR A 43 -17.32 3.54 1.83
C THR A 43 -17.07 2.63 3.03
N THR A 44 -16.21 1.61 2.89
CA THR A 44 -15.84 0.71 3.98
C THR A 44 -14.34 0.41 3.99
N SER A 45 -13.75 0.26 5.19
CA SER A 45 -12.32 -0.08 5.35
C SER A 45 -11.97 -1.40 4.67
N SER A 46 -12.92 -2.35 4.62
CA SER A 46 -12.72 -3.68 4.06
C SER A 46 -12.52 -3.68 2.55
N GLU A 47 -13.37 -2.96 1.82
CA GLU A 47 -13.23 -2.79 0.37
C GLU A 47 -11.95 -2.04 0.03
N TYR A 48 -11.61 -1.01 0.81
CA TYR A 48 -10.41 -0.21 0.58
C TYR A 48 -9.13 -1.04 0.69
N LEU A 49 -9.00 -1.79 1.78
CA LEU A 49 -7.83 -2.62 2.01
C LEU A 49 -7.73 -3.78 1.00
N GLY A 50 -8.86 -4.32 0.53
CA GLY A 50 -8.87 -5.35 -0.51
C GLY A 50 -8.30 -4.83 -1.83
N GLU A 51 -8.81 -3.69 -2.31
CA GLU A 51 -8.30 -3.03 -3.52
C GLU A 51 -6.84 -2.59 -3.36
N PHE A 52 -6.48 -2.09 -2.17
CA PHE A 52 -5.12 -1.68 -1.88
C PHE A 52 -4.15 -2.89 -1.84
N ARG A 53 -4.57 -4.04 -1.29
CA ARG A 53 -3.79 -5.28 -1.37
C ARG A 53 -3.55 -5.71 -2.81
N ILE A 54 -4.58 -5.65 -3.66
CA ILE A 54 -4.47 -6.00 -5.08
C ILE A 54 -3.42 -5.12 -5.76
N LEU A 55 -3.43 -3.80 -5.48
CA LEU A 55 -2.42 -2.88 -6.00
C LEU A 55 -1.00 -3.25 -5.54
N LEU A 56 -0.82 -3.57 -4.26
CA LEU A 56 0.47 -3.99 -3.70
C LEU A 56 0.98 -5.31 -4.33
N GLU A 57 0.09 -6.28 -4.51
CA GLU A 57 0.41 -7.54 -5.19
C GLU A 57 0.78 -7.33 -6.66
N ASP A 58 0.12 -6.40 -7.35
CA ASP A 58 0.43 -6.04 -8.74
C ASP A 58 1.79 -5.34 -8.87
N LEU A 59 2.12 -4.42 -7.96
CA LEU A 59 3.45 -3.80 -7.86
C LEU A 59 4.55 -4.84 -7.70
N LYS A 60 4.30 -5.87 -6.87
CA LYS A 60 5.23 -6.98 -6.65
C LYS A 60 5.35 -7.89 -7.87
N LYS A 61 4.23 -8.25 -8.53
CA LYS A 61 4.21 -9.12 -9.72
C LYS A 61 4.90 -8.50 -10.93
N GLN A 62 4.73 -7.20 -11.13
CA GLN A 62 5.34 -6.49 -12.26
C GLN A 62 6.85 -6.27 -12.07
N ASN A 63 7.44 -6.77 -10.97
CA ASN A 63 8.86 -6.63 -10.62
C ASN A 63 9.32 -5.16 -10.68
N VAL A 64 8.38 -4.23 -10.45
CA VAL A 64 8.63 -2.78 -10.51
C VAL A 64 9.48 -2.36 -9.34
N LEU A 65 9.42 -3.11 -8.26
CA LEU A 65 10.28 -2.96 -7.09
C LEU A 65 11.62 -3.61 -7.42
N ASP A 66 12.55 -2.89 -8.04
CA ASP A 66 13.94 -3.38 -8.18
C ASP A 66 14.69 -3.25 -6.85
N ASP A 67 14.24 -2.34 -5.98
CA ASP A 67 14.82 -2.12 -4.65
C ASP A 67 14.25 -3.12 -3.62
N ASP A 68 15.15 -3.85 -2.98
CA ASP A 68 14.81 -4.86 -1.98
C ASP A 68 14.17 -4.26 -0.71
N ASN A 69 14.41 -2.99 -0.39
CA ASN A 69 13.76 -2.33 0.75
C ASN A 69 12.27 -2.12 0.48
N ILE A 70 11.89 -1.69 -0.73
CA ILE A 70 10.47 -1.49 -1.06
C ILE A 70 9.73 -2.83 -1.09
N LYS A 71 10.38 -3.90 -1.58
CA LYS A 71 9.78 -5.25 -1.50
C LYS A 71 9.47 -5.64 -0.06
N ILE A 72 10.38 -5.37 0.87
CA ILE A 72 10.19 -5.66 2.30
C ILE A 72 9.02 -4.86 2.85
N GLU A 73 8.92 -3.57 2.53
CA GLU A 73 7.84 -2.72 3.01
C GLU A 73 6.48 -3.09 2.41
N VAL A 74 6.44 -3.41 1.12
CA VAL A 74 5.22 -3.89 0.44
C VAL A 74 4.78 -5.25 1.02
N ASP A 75 5.72 -6.17 1.29
CA ASP A 75 5.40 -7.45 1.92
C ASP A 75 4.93 -7.30 3.37
N ALA A 76 5.53 -6.37 4.13
CA ALA A 76 5.07 -6.03 5.47
C ALA A 76 3.64 -5.46 5.44
N ALA A 77 3.34 -4.61 4.46
CA ALA A 77 2.02 -4.04 4.28
C ALA A 77 0.98 -5.09 3.89
N ILE A 78 1.28 -5.97 2.93
CA ILE A 78 0.38 -7.08 2.56
C ILE A 78 0.11 -7.98 3.76
N ARG A 79 1.12 -8.27 4.59
CA ARG A 79 0.93 -9.04 5.83
C ARG A 79 0.03 -8.34 6.82
N ALA A 80 0.31 -7.07 7.12
CA ALA A 80 -0.50 -6.29 8.06
C ALA A 80 -1.95 -6.15 7.56
N ILE A 81 -2.17 -6.04 6.25
CA ILE A 81 -3.51 -6.08 5.66
C ILE A 81 -4.16 -7.44 5.93
N ASN A 82 -3.50 -8.56 5.62
CA ASN A 82 -4.07 -9.89 5.84
C ASN A 82 -4.40 -10.16 7.32
N GLU A 83 -3.53 -9.73 8.23
CA GLU A 83 -3.78 -9.80 9.68
C GLU A 83 -5.02 -8.98 10.09
N ALA A 84 -5.21 -7.79 9.52
CA ALA A 84 -6.40 -6.97 9.75
C ALA A 84 -7.70 -7.60 9.21
N PHE A 85 -7.62 -8.50 8.22
CA PHE A 85 -8.75 -9.31 7.74
C PHE A 85 -8.93 -10.65 8.46
N GLY A 86 -8.03 -11.02 9.37
CA GLY A 86 -8.06 -12.32 10.05
C GLY A 86 -7.71 -13.52 9.15
N ASN A 87 -6.91 -13.31 8.09
CA ASN A 87 -6.35 -14.38 7.25
C ASN A 87 -4.90 -14.71 7.61
#